data_AF-A0A535NBI1-F1
#
_entry.id   AF-A0A535NBI1-F1
#
_cell.length_a   1.000
_cell.length_b   1.000
_cell.length_c   1.000
_cell.angle_alpha   90.00
_cell.angle_beta   90.00
_cell.angle_gamma   90.00
#
_symmetry.space_group_name_H-M   'P 1'
#
loop_
_entity.id
_entity.type
_entity.pdbx_description
1 polymer ?
#
loop_
_entity_poly.entity_id
_entity_poly.type
_entity_poly.pdbx_seq_one_letter_code
_entity_poly.pdbx_strand_id
1 'polypeptide(L)' 'GAQLKDPKGLFNTRLDSKTVRAIDFHEGDAIDASALKALIVQGVRLNRS' A
#
# COMPACT_ATOMS: atom_id res chain seq x y z
N GLY A 1 5.22 -0.97 3.70
CA GLY A 1 3.91 -1.64 3.73
C GLY A 1 3.39 -1.77 5.15
N ALA A 2 3.91 -2.71 5.94
CA ALA A 2 3.41 -3.02 7.28
C ALA A 2 3.34 -1.83 8.26
N GLN A 3 4.27 -0.87 8.14
CA GLN A 3 4.31 0.34 8.98
C GLN A 3 3.45 1.50 8.46
N LEU A 4 2.84 1.36 7.28
CA LEU A 4 2.04 2.43 6.68
C LEU A 4 0.57 2.25 7.07
N LYS A 5 -0.06 3.37 7.44
CA LYS A 5 -1.51 3.44 7.58
C LYS A 5 -2.16 3.23 6.21
N ASP A 6 -3.29 2.54 6.20
CA ASP A 6 -3.99 2.20 4.97
C ASP A 6 -5.49 2.47 5.11
N PRO A 7 -5.89 3.75 5.19
CA PRO A 7 -7.28 4.13 5.40
C PRO A 7 -8.18 3.85 4.19
N LYS A 8 -7.58 3.63 3.01
CA LYS A 8 -8.29 3.29 1.77
C LYS A 8 -8.32 1.78 1.50
N GLY A 9 -7.70 0.98 2.37
CA GLY A 9 -7.69 -0.48 2.24
C GLY A 9 -7.00 -0.96 0.97
N LEU A 10 -5.96 -0.27 0.50
CA LEU A 10 -5.28 -0.62 -0.74
C LEU A 10 -4.44 -1.89 -0.62
N PHE A 11 -3.89 -2.18 0.56
CA PHE A 11 -3.10 -3.39 0.72
C PHE A 11 -4.00 -4.60 0.89
N ASN A 12 -3.75 -5.60 0.06
CA ASN A 12 -4.35 -6.91 0.17
C ASN A 12 -3.80 -7.67 1.38
N THR A 13 -4.64 -8.53 1.95
CA THR A 13 -4.22 -9.51 2.95
C THR A 13 -3.43 -10.62 2.25
N ARG A 14 -2.10 -10.64 2.40
CA ARG A 14 -1.32 -11.83 2.05
C ARG A 14 -1.42 -12.89 3.15
N LEU A 15 -1.34 -14.16 2.72
CA LEU A 15 -1.15 -15.31 3.59
C LEU A 15 0.10 -15.08 4.48
N ASP A 16 -0.11 -15.19 5.79
CA ASP A 16 0.83 -15.32 6.93
C ASP A 16 1.92 -14.26 7.21
N SER A 17 2.36 -13.44 6.26
CA SER A 17 3.60 -12.68 6.48
C SER A 17 3.39 -11.40 7.31
N LYS A 18 3.84 -11.42 8.58
CA LYS A 18 3.76 -10.28 9.51
C LYS A 18 4.57 -9.04 9.09
N THR A 19 5.49 -9.17 8.13
CA THR A 19 6.47 -8.12 7.80
C THR A 19 6.19 -7.43 6.46
N VAL A 20 5.38 -8.04 5.59
CA VAL A 20 5.13 -7.53 4.22
C VAL A 20 3.63 -7.42 3.93
N ARG A 21 3.21 -6.26 3.43
CA ARG A 21 1.87 -6.02 2.87
C ARG A 21 2.03 -5.66 1.39
N ALA A 22 1.21 -6.27 0.53
CA ALA A 22 1.25 -6.06 -0.92
C ALA A 22 -0.05 -5.42 -1.41
N ILE A 23 0.04 -4.76 -2.56
CA ILE A 23 -1.10 -4.30 -3.34
C ILE A 23 -1.01 -5.09 -4.63
N ASP A 24 -1.99 -5.93 -4.89
CA ASP A 24 -2.09 -6.74 -6.09
C ASP A 24 -3.22 -6.14 -6.94
N PHE A 25 -2.91 -5.90 -8.22
CA PHE A 25 -3.85 -5.46 -9.24
C PHE A 25 -3.94 -6.52 -10.32
N HIS A 26 -5.12 -6.66 -10.92
CA HIS A 26 -5.36 -7.47 -12.09
C HIS A 26 -5.50 -6.59 -13.33
N GLU A 27 -5.35 -7.21 -14.50
CA GLU A 27 -5.60 -6.51 -15.76
C GLU A 27 -7.05 -6.01 -15.83
N GLY A 28 -7.22 -4.73 -16.15
CA GLY A 28 -8.52 -4.07 -16.20
C GLY A 28 -8.99 -3.47 -14.87
N ASP A 29 -8.24 -3.63 -13.77
CA ASP A 29 -8.61 -3.02 -12.49
C ASP A 29 -8.58 -1.49 -12.55
N ALA A 30 -9.60 -0.87 -11.97
CA ALA A 30 -9.60 0.56 -11.75
C ALA A 30 -8.64 0.93 -10.61
N ILE A 31 -7.59 1.68 -10.93
CA ILE A 31 -6.58 2.12 -9.94
C ILE A 31 -6.98 3.48 -9.37
N ASP A 32 -7.14 3.57 -8.04
CA ASP A 32 -7.18 4.86 -7.35
C ASP A 32 -5.77 5.46 -7.28
N ALA A 33 -5.40 6.17 -8.34
CA ALA A 33 -4.07 6.77 -8.50
C ALA A 33 -3.75 7.78 -7.38
N SER A 34 -4.76 8.49 -6.86
CA SER A 34 -4.59 9.47 -5.79
C SER A 34 -4.24 8.79 -4.48
N ALA A 35 -4.96 7.72 -4.13
CA ALA A 35 -4.68 6.94 -2.94
C ALA A 35 -3.32 6.22 -3.02
N LEU A 36 -2.98 5.64 -4.17
CA LEU A 36 -1.69 4.97 -4.39
C LEU A 36 -0.52 5.96 -4.27
N LYS A 37 -0.64 7.15 -4.88
CA LYS A 37 0.38 8.21 -4.76
C LYS A 37 0.56 8.66 -3.32
N ALA A 38 -0.52 8.87 -2.58
CA ALA A 38 -0.46 9.27 -1.17
C ALA A 38 0.30 8.24 -0.32
N LEU A 39 0.07 6.95 -0.58
CA LEU A 39 0.73 5.84 0.10
C LEU A 39 2.25 5.83 -0.15
N ILE A 40 2.67 6.05 -1.41
CA ILE A 40 4.10 6.13 -1.77
C ILE A 40 4.77 7.31 -1.03
N VAL A 41 4.14 8.49 -1.06
CA VAL A 41 4.69 9.68 -0.40
C VAL A 41 4.79 9.47 1.12
N GLN A 42 3.82 8.78 1.74
CA GLN A 42 3.91 8.41 3.15
C GLN A 42 5.11 7.49 3.42
N GLY A 43 5.35 6.50 2.55
CA GLY A 43 6.53 5.62 2.63
C GLY A 43 7.85 6.38 2.56
N VAL A 44 7.96 7.32 1.62
CA VAL A 44 9.14 8.19 1.51
C VAL A 44 9.37 8.98 2.79
N ARG A 45 8.31 9.58 3.37
CA ARG A 45 8.42 10.32 4.63
C ARG A 45 8.88 9.44 5.78
N LEU A 46 8.30 8.25 5.93
CA LEU A 46 8.70 7.30 6.97
C LEU A 46 10.18 6.95 6.88
N ASN A 47 10.69 6.68 5.67
CA ASN A 47 12.07 6.25 5.46
C ASN A 47 13.12 7.37 5.57
N ARG A 48 12.70 8.64 5.56
CA ARG A 48 13.59 9.81 5.69
C ARG A 48 13.77 10.27 7.15
N SER A 49 13.30 9.47 8.10
CA SER A 49 13.33 9.74 9.54
C SER A 49 14.56 9.13 10.20
#